data_AF-A0A533Z556-F1
#
_entry.id   AF-A0A533Z556-F1
#
_cell.length_a   1.000
_cell.length_b   1.000
_cell.length_c   1.000
_cell.angle_alpha   90.00
_cell.angle_beta   90.00
_cell.angle_gamma   90.00
#
_symmetry.space_group_name_H-M   'P 1'
#
loop_
_entity.id
_entity.type
_entity.pdbx_description
1 polymer ?
#
loop_
_entity_poly.entity_id
_entity_poly.type
_entity_poly.pdbx_seq_one_letter_code
_entity_poly.pdbx_strand_id
1 'polypeptide(L)'
;MKEDMVFVPAGEFVRGYNGGGFDEKPAGLVMLDAYWIDRHEVTYGAYIAFVTATGHRKPISRYVKHFEKLSGPTQPAVYVSWEDADAYCRYRGARLPTEAEWEKAARGPHGLLWPWGNQDKPGAANTGNPDPF
;
A
#
# COMPACT_ATOMS: atom_id res chain seq x y z
N MET A 1 -0.68 17.14 7.92
CA MET A 1 -2.02 16.84 8.45
C MET A 1 -2.36 15.38 8.13
N LYS A 2 -3.10 14.69 9.00
CA LYS A 2 -3.46 13.26 8.90
C LYS A 2 -4.75 13.01 8.11
N GLU A 3 -5.13 13.92 7.21
CA GLU A 3 -6.53 14.06 6.74
C GLU A 3 -7.11 12.83 6.04
N ASP A 4 -6.28 11.94 5.47
CA ASP A 4 -6.73 10.68 4.84
C ASP A 4 -6.02 9.42 5.38
N MET A 5 -5.41 9.52 6.57
CA MET A 5 -4.84 8.36 7.26
C MET A 5 -5.90 7.68 8.12
N VAL A 6 -5.81 6.36 8.24
CA VAL A 6 -6.65 5.55 9.13
C VAL A 6 -5.85 5.15 10.36
N PHE A 7 -6.46 5.30 11.53
CA PHE A 7 -5.92 4.82 12.80
C PHE A 7 -6.13 3.31 12.91
N VAL A 8 -5.05 2.56 13.09
CA VAL A 8 -5.09 1.13 13.40
C VAL A 8 -4.76 0.95 14.89
N PRO A 9 -5.69 0.42 15.70
CA PRO A 9 -5.45 0.21 17.12
C PRO A 9 -4.31 -0.78 17.40
N ALA A 10 -3.65 -0.58 18.55
CA ALA A 10 -2.73 -1.56 19.10
C ALA A 10 -3.44 -2.90 19.33
N GLY A 11 -2.69 -3.99 19.31
CA GLY A 11 -3.20 -5.32 19.65
C GLY A 11 -2.69 -6.43 18.74
N GLU A 12 -3.14 -7.63 19.06
CA GLU A 12 -2.81 -8.86 18.35
C GLU A 12 -3.40 -8.88 16.94
N PHE A 13 -2.68 -9.52 16.03
CA PHE A 13 -3.24 -10.04 14.79
C PHE A 13 -2.54 -11.33 14.37
N VAL A 14 -3.22 -12.09 13.50
CA VAL A 14 -2.61 -13.24 12.83
C VAL A 14 -1.87 -12.75 11.58
N ARG A 15 -0.54 -12.83 11.59
CA ARG A 15 0.33 -12.58 10.43
C ARG A 15 0.55 -13.87 9.66
N GLY A 16 0.58 -13.80 8.33
CA GLY A 16 0.88 -14.92 7.44
C GLY A 16 -0.31 -15.85 7.21
N TYR A 17 -0.09 -16.91 6.43
CA TYR A 17 -1.11 -17.88 6.08
C TYR A 17 -0.52 -19.28 5.84
N ASN A 18 -0.95 -20.26 6.63
CA ASN A 18 -0.43 -21.64 6.54
C ASN A 18 -0.80 -22.37 5.24
N GLY A 19 -1.82 -21.90 4.53
CA GLY A 19 -2.17 -22.41 3.20
C GLY A 19 -1.41 -21.76 2.04
N GLY A 20 -0.55 -20.77 2.32
CA GLY A 20 0.16 -19.96 1.31
C GLY A 20 1.48 -20.57 0.82
N GLY A 21 2.32 -19.72 0.21
CA GLY A 21 3.69 -20.03 -0.19
C GLY A 21 4.66 -20.21 0.99
N PHE A 22 5.95 -20.45 0.69
CA PHE A 22 6.99 -20.62 1.72
C PHE A 22 7.17 -19.35 2.56
N ASP A 23 7.21 -18.19 1.91
CA ASP A 23 7.40 -16.88 2.57
C ASP A 23 6.13 -16.36 3.28
N GLU A 24 5.00 -17.05 3.15
CA GLU A 24 3.76 -16.72 3.85
C GLU A 24 3.62 -17.51 5.18
N LYS A 25 4.54 -18.43 5.46
CA LYS A 25 4.49 -19.36 6.59
C LYS A 25 5.58 -19.07 7.63
N PRO A 26 5.37 -19.50 8.89
CA PRO A 26 4.10 -19.96 9.46
C PRO A 26 3.19 -18.78 9.81
N ALA A 27 1.88 -19.04 9.82
CA ALA A 27 0.94 -18.10 10.42
C ALA A 27 1.18 -18.03 11.94
N GLY A 28 1.18 -16.82 12.51
CA GLY A 28 1.47 -16.62 13.93
C GLY A 28 0.88 -15.32 14.48
N LEU A 29 0.64 -15.30 15.79
CA LEU A 29 0.18 -14.11 16.50
C LEU A 29 1.33 -13.11 16.67
N VAL A 30 1.07 -11.85 16.32
CA VAL A 30 2.01 -10.74 16.48
C VAL A 30 1.30 -9.59 17.19
N MET A 31 1.99 -9.00 18.17
CA MET A 31 1.58 -7.76 18.83
C MET A 31 2.13 -6.56 18.08
N LEU A 32 1.26 -5.60 17.75
CA LEU A 32 1.66 -4.29 17.23
C LEU A 32 1.14 -3.17 18.13
N ASP A 33 1.93 -2.11 18.25
CA ASP A 33 1.46 -0.83 18.78
C ASP A 33 0.41 -0.19 17.85
N ALA A 34 -0.22 0.89 18.31
CA ALA A 34 -1.15 1.64 17.48
C ALA A 34 -0.38 2.52 16.49
N TYR A 35 -0.87 2.61 15.26
CA TYR A 35 -0.24 3.41 14.21
C TYR A 35 -1.29 4.04 13.29
N TRP A 36 -0.82 4.95 12.45
CA TRP A 36 -1.60 5.52 11.36
C TRP A 36 -1.03 5.00 10.05
N ILE A 37 -1.89 4.65 9.11
CA ILE A 37 -1.51 4.25 7.75
C ILE A 37 -2.38 5.00 6.75
N ASP A 38 -1.85 5.30 5.56
CA ASP A 38 -2.66 5.93 4.52
C ASP A 38 -3.79 5.00 4.08
N ARG A 39 -4.98 5.57 3.83
CA ARG A 39 -6.11 4.83 3.26
C ARG A 39 -5.84 4.40 1.81
N HIS A 40 -5.12 5.23 1.07
CA HIS A 40 -4.83 5.04 -0.34
C HIS A 40 -3.33 5.03 -0.58
N GLU A 41 -2.90 4.38 -1.66
CA GLU A 41 -1.54 4.50 -2.16
C GLU A 41 -1.20 5.96 -2.48
N VAL A 42 0.10 6.31 -2.39
CA VAL A 42 0.56 7.66 -2.72
C VAL A 42 0.21 7.96 -4.18
N THR A 43 -0.56 9.02 -4.42
CA THR A 43 -0.97 9.38 -5.77
C THR A 43 0.18 10.03 -6.54
N TYR A 44 0.15 9.90 -7.87
CA TYR A 44 1.11 10.55 -8.76
C TYR A 44 1.13 12.07 -8.55
N GLY A 45 -0.04 12.71 -8.36
CA GLY A 45 -0.14 14.14 -8.08
C GLY A 45 0.60 14.54 -6.79
N ALA A 46 0.41 13.77 -5.71
CA ALA A 46 1.09 14.02 -4.44
C ALA A 46 2.61 13.83 -4.55
N TYR A 47 3.04 12.78 -5.26
CA TYR A 47 4.46 12.54 -5.50
C TYR A 47 5.11 13.64 -6.36
N ILE A 48 4.41 14.15 -7.38
CA ILE A 48 4.91 15.28 -8.19
C ILE A 48 5.01 16.56 -7.36
N ALA A 49 4.09 16.83 -6.44
CA ALA A 49 4.22 17.95 -5.51
C ALA A 49 5.49 17.85 -4.64
N PHE A 50 5.81 16.65 -4.14
CA PHE A 50 7.07 16.37 -3.45
C PHE A 50 8.29 16.61 -4.33
N VAL A 51 8.28 16.13 -5.58
CA VAL A 51 9.37 16.36 -6.54
C VAL A 51 9.57 17.85 -6.79
N THR A 52 8.50 18.60 -7.00
CA THR A 52 8.57 20.05 -7.22
C THR A 52 9.11 20.78 -6.00
N ALA A 53 8.74 20.37 -4.79
CA ALA A 53 9.17 21.01 -3.55
C ALA A 53 10.64 20.72 -3.17
N THR A 54 11.15 19.55 -3.53
CA THR A 54 12.46 19.07 -3.04
C THR A 54 13.53 18.93 -4.12
N GLY A 55 13.14 18.96 -5.40
CA GLY A 55 14.04 18.64 -6.51
C GLY A 55 14.34 17.13 -6.64
N HIS A 56 13.62 16.26 -5.92
CA HIS A 56 13.76 14.81 -6.05
C HIS A 56 13.46 14.32 -7.47
N ARG A 57 13.90 13.10 -7.81
CA ARG A 57 13.72 12.58 -9.18
C ARG A 57 12.24 12.33 -9.50
N LYS A 58 11.84 12.65 -10.74
CA LYS A 58 10.52 12.27 -11.27
C LYS A 58 10.43 10.76 -11.48
N PRO A 59 9.24 10.15 -11.31
CA PRO A 59 9.03 8.77 -11.72
C PRO A 59 9.10 8.73 -13.25
N ILE A 60 10.04 7.96 -13.78
CA ILE A 60 10.20 7.76 -15.22
C ILE A 60 10.45 6.28 -15.48
N SER A 61 9.83 5.74 -16.52
CA SER A 61 10.12 4.40 -17.03
C SER A 61 10.85 4.50 -18.36
N ARG A 62 11.96 3.77 -18.49
CA ARG A 62 12.62 3.57 -19.80
C ARG A 62 12.00 2.41 -20.61
N TYR A 63 11.18 1.59 -19.96
CA TYR A 63 10.70 0.32 -20.53
C TYR A 63 9.23 0.35 -20.90
N VAL A 64 8.44 1.21 -20.26
CA VAL A 64 7.01 1.29 -20.52
C VAL A 64 6.70 2.34 -21.57
N LYS A 65 6.13 1.85 -22.66
CA LYS A 65 5.45 2.64 -23.67
C LYS A 65 4.17 3.18 -23.05
N HIS A 66 3.87 4.45 -23.29
CA HIS A 66 2.66 5.11 -22.79
C HIS A 66 2.60 5.34 -21.26
N PHE A 67 3.72 5.77 -20.66
CA PHE A 67 3.77 6.10 -19.22
C PHE A 67 2.69 7.12 -18.80
N GLU A 68 2.24 7.99 -19.72
CA GLU A 68 1.17 8.96 -19.49
C GLU A 68 -0.15 8.33 -19.03
N LYS A 69 -0.41 7.06 -19.37
CA LYS A 69 -1.61 6.32 -18.94
C LYS A 69 -1.55 5.88 -17.46
N LEU A 70 -0.36 5.93 -16.86
CA LEU A 70 -0.08 5.56 -15.48
C LEU A 70 0.26 6.79 -14.60
N SER A 71 0.13 8.00 -15.16
CA SER A 71 0.55 9.24 -14.51
C SER A 71 -0.61 10.21 -14.27
N GLY A 72 -1.85 9.71 -14.18
CA GLY A 72 -3.01 10.50 -13.79
C GLY A 72 -2.88 10.98 -12.34
N PRO A 73 -3.33 12.21 -11.99
CA PRO A 73 -3.03 12.83 -10.70
C PRO A 73 -3.58 12.07 -9.48
N THR A 74 -4.65 11.29 -9.65
CA THR A 74 -5.27 10.46 -8.61
C THR A 74 -4.90 8.97 -8.71
N GLN A 75 -4.12 8.58 -9.73
CA GLN A 75 -3.61 7.22 -9.84
C GLN A 75 -2.42 7.02 -8.89
N PRO A 76 -2.15 5.78 -8.45
CA PRO A 76 -0.94 5.46 -7.69
C PRO A 76 0.32 5.87 -8.45
N ALA A 77 1.28 6.45 -7.74
CA ALA A 77 2.60 6.74 -8.29
C ALA A 77 3.35 5.41 -8.53
N VAL A 78 3.73 5.15 -9.78
CA VAL A 78 4.49 3.96 -10.19
C VAL A 78 5.88 4.34 -10.71
N TYR A 79 6.79 3.36 -10.83
CA TYR A 79 8.23 3.57 -11.13
C TYR A 79 8.96 4.40 -10.08
N VAL A 80 8.49 4.31 -8.84
CA VAL A 80 9.17 4.78 -7.64
C VAL A 80 9.94 3.59 -7.04
N SER A 81 11.19 3.79 -6.64
CA SER A 81 11.93 2.77 -5.90
C SER A 81 11.57 2.79 -4.42
N TRP A 82 12.09 1.83 -3.65
CA TRP A 82 11.92 1.83 -2.20
C TRP A 82 12.52 3.11 -1.58
N GLU A 83 13.69 3.55 -2.05
CA GLU A 83 14.36 4.75 -1.57
C GLU A 83 13.57 6.02 -1.88
N ASP A 84 12.91 6.07 -3.03
CA ASP A 84 12.00 7.17 -3.38
C ASP A 84 10.79 7.23 -2.44
N ALA A 85 10.18 6.07 -2.18
CA ALA A 85 9.01 5.97 -1.31
C ALA A 85 9.37 6.37 0.12
N ASP A 86 10.52 5.91 0.62
CA ASP A 86 11.06 6.27 1.92
C ASP A 86 11.40 7.77 2.02
N ALA A 87 12.01 8.35 0.97
CA ALA A 87 12.27 9.79 0.90
C ALA A 87 10.97 10.61 0.90
N TYR A 88 9.95 10.20 0.14
CA TYR A 88 8.63 10.82 0.15
C TYR A 88 7.98 10.75 1.54
N CYS A 89 8.00 9.58 2.18
CA CYS A 89 7.50 9.40 3.54
C CYS A 89 8.20 10.33 4.54
N ARG A 90 9.53 10.46 4.48
CA ARG A 90 10.26 11.38 5.37
C ARG A 90 9.91 12.84 5.10
N TYR A 91 9.80 13.24 3.83
CA TYR A 91 9.41 14.60 3.45
C TYR A 91 8.07 15.03 4.09
N ARG A 92 7.09 14.13 4.16
CA ARG A 92 5.79 14.38 4.80
C ARG A 92 5.77 14.16 6.32
N GLY A 93 6.90 13.85 6.94
CA GLY A 93 6.98 13.52 8.37
C GLY A 93 6.35 12.18 8.75
N ALA A 94 6.35 11.21 7.84
CA ALA A 94 5.87 9.84 8.02
C ALA A 94 7.00 8.82 7.78
N ARG A 95 6.64 7.53 7.70
CA ARG A 95 7.53 6.42 7.35
C ARG A 95 6.78 5.37 6.53
N LEU A 96 7.52 4.46 5.89
CA LEU A 96 6.93 3.24 5.34
C LEU A 96 6.36 2.37 6.47
N PRO A 97 5.25 1.64 6.23
CA PRO A 97 4.78 0.62 7.16
C PRO A 97 5.78 -0.54 7.21
N THR A 98 5.87 -1.21 8.34
CA THR A 98 6.44 -2.56 8.38
C THR A 98 5.51 -3.54 7.64
N GLU A 99 6.02 -4.68 7.21
CA GLU A 99 5.20 -5.74 6.60
C GLU A 99 4.02 -6.14 7.50
N ALA A 100 4.26 -6.30 8.81
CA ALA A 100 3.23 -6.66 9.77
C ALA A 100 2.15 -5.58 9.91
N GLU A 101 2.53 -4.30 9.92
CA GLU A 101 1.58 -3.18 9.94
C GLU A 101 0.76 -3.12 8.65
N TRP A 102 1.39 -3.39 7.50
CA TRP A 102 0.71 -3.43 6.22
C TRP A 102 -0.32 -4.56 6.17
N GLU A 103 0.06 -5.77 6.59
CA GLU A 103 -0.84 -6.92 6.60
C GLU A 103 -2.01 -6.75 7.58
N LYS A 104 -1.76 -6.28 8.81
CA LYS A 104 -2.82 -6.01 9.80
C LYS A 104 -3.80 -4.95 9.30
N ALA A 105 -3.31 -3.90 8.65
CA ALA A 105 -4.15 -2.86 8.07
C ALA A 105 -5.02 -3.41 6.93
N ALA A 106 -4.46 -4.27 6.09
CA ALA A 106 -5.15 -4.84 4.94
C ALA A 106 -6.20 -5.91 5.32
N ARG A 107 -5.87 -6.82 6.25
CA ARG A 107 -6.67 -8.03 6.54
C ARG A 107 -7.40 -8.00 7.89
N GLY A 108 -7.13 -6.99 8.71
CA GLY A 108 -7.63 -6.92 10.08
C GLY A 108 -6.98 -7.95 11.01
N PRO A 109 -7.50 -8.10 12.24
CA PRO A 109 -6.83 -8.91 13.28
C PRO A 109 -6.96 -10.43 13.10
N HIS A 110 -7.87 -10.90 12.23
CA HIS A 110 -8.34 -12.29 12.24
C HIS A 110 -7.75 -13.20 11.14
N GLY A 111 -6.74 -12.74 10.39
CA GLY A 111 -6.09 -13.57 9.36
C GLY A 111 -7.02 -13.97 8.20
N LEU A 112 -7.94 -13.08 7.81
CA LEU A 112 -8.91 -13.32 6.73
C LEU A 112 -8.23 -13.55 5.38
N LEU A 113 -8.73 -14.43 4.51
CA LEU A 113 -8.08 -14.72 3.22
C LEU A 113 -7.93 -13.47 2.33
N TRP A 114 -8.96 -12.62 2.30
CA TRP A 114 -8.98 -11.34 1.59
C TRP A 114 -9.26 -10.18 2.57
N PRO A 115 -8.94 -8.93 2.20
CA PRO A 115 -9.32 -7.75 2.98
C PRO A 115 -10.81 -7.67 3.30
N TRP A 116 -11.66 -8.26 2.45
CA TRP A 116 -13.12 -8.26 2.59
C TRP A 116 -13.71 -9.57 3.13
N GLY A 117 -12.91 -10.54 3.55
CA GLY A 117 -13.37 -11.80 4.14
C GLY A 117 -12.76 -13.05 3.51
N ASN A 118 -13.39 -14.20 3.74
CA ASN A 118 -12.87 -15.51 3.31
C ASN A 118 -13.43 -16.00 1.97
N GLN A 119 -14.25 -15.19 1.30
CA GLN A 119 -14.86 -15.50 0.02
C GLN A 119 -14.36 -14.52 -1.03
N ASP A 120 -14.14 -15.01 -2.25
CA ASP A 120 -13.81 -14.14 -3.38
C ASP A 120 -14.98 -13.17 -3.66
N LYS A 121 -14.64 -11.94 -4.04
CA LYS A 121 -15.59 -10.89 -4.36
C LYS A 121 -15.16 -10.21 -5.66
N PRO A 122 -15.77 -10.59 -6.81
CA PRO A 122 -15.52 -9.94 -8.08
C PRO A 122 -15.70 -8.42 -8.00
N GLY A 123 -14.79 -7.67 -8.63
CA GLY A 123 -14.78 -6.20 -8.61
C GLY A 123 -14.25 -5.57 -7.32
N ALA A 124 -13.89 -6.34 -6.28
CA ALA A 124 -13.29 -5.79 -5.07
C ALA A 124 -11.80 -5.41 -5.23
N ALA A 125 -11.14 -5.92 -6.27
CA ALA A 125 -9.79 -5.55 -6.65
C ALA A 125 -9.66 -5.43 -8.18
N ASN A 126 -8.76 -4.56 -8.64
CA ASN A 126 -8.46 -4.41 -10.07
C ASN A 126 -7.48 -5.50 -10.53
N THR A 127 -7.99 -6.71 -10.79
CA THR A 127 -7.19 -7.88 -11.21
C THR A 127 -7.17 -8.11 -12.73
N GLY A 128 -7.69 -7.16 -13.52
CA GLY A 128 -7.68 -7.24 -14.98
C GLY A 128 -8.71 -8.19 -15.60
N ASN A 129 -9.66 -8.72 -14.82
CA ASN A 129 -10.83 -9.37 -15.40
C ASN A 129 -11.76 -8.29 -16.01
N PRO A 130 -12.32 -8.49 -17.20
CA PRO A 130 -13.30 -7.55 -17.73
C PRO A 130 -14.49 -7.51 -16.77
N ASP A 131 -14.77 -6.32 -16.25
CA ASP A 131 -16.06 -6.02 -15.63
C ASP A 131 -17.15 -6.40 -16.66
N PRO A 132 -18.20 -7.16 -16.31
CA PRO A 132 -19.26 -7.55 -17.25
C PRO A 132 -20.19 -6.38 -17.64
N PHE A 133 -19.71 -5.13 -17.60
CA PHE A 133 -20.44 -3.94 -18.01
C PHE A 133 -19.80 -3.30 -19.24
#